data_AF-K9WPK3-F1
#
_entry.id   AF-K9WPK3-F1
#
_cell.length_a   1.000
_cell.length_b   1.000
_cell.length_c   1.000
_cell.angle_alpha   90.00
_cell.angle_beta   90.00
_cell.angle_gamma   90.00
#
_symmetry.space_group_name_H-M   'P 1'
#
loop_
_entity.id
_entity.type
_entity.pdbx_description
1 polymer ?
#
loop_
_entity_poly.entity_id
_entity_poly.type
_entity_poly.pdbx_seq_one_letter_code
_entity_poly.pdbx_strand_id
1 'polypeptide(L)'
;MANQTRVVLDEAERPKAEQILEQTGIKTFSQLFSIFLVNYGDHLVGALKATPCAPPPPVVMPSTSPTELPTIQPSQAVRQKPFKPMAGL
;
A
#
# COMPACT_ATOMS: atom_id res chain seq x y z
N MET A 1 35.60 -20.19 20.56
CA MET A 1 35.78 -19.71 19.17
C MET A 1 34.48 -19.08 18.73
N ALA A 2 34.50 -17.83 18.24
CA ALA A 2 33.30 -17.21 17.70
C ALA A 2 32.95 -17.89 16.37
N ASN A 3 31.73 -18.42 16.26
CA ASN A 3 31.23 -19.01 15.01
C ASN A 3 30.91 -17.87 14.03
N GLN A 4 31.69 -17.75 12.95
CA GLN A 4 31.52 -16.68 11.96
C GLN A 4 30.62 -17.15 10.81
N THR A 5 29.59 -16.36 10.50
CA THR A 5 28.69 -16.60 9.37
C THR A 5 29.12 -15.76 8.17
N ARG A 6 29.29 -16.39 7.00
CA ARG A 6 29.56 -15.69 5.73
C ARG A 6 28.24 -15.29 5.07
N VAL A 7 28.09 -14.01 4.78
CA VAL A 7 26.98 -13.47 3.99
C VAL A 7 27.52 -13.03 2.63
N VAL A 8 26.84 -13.43 1.56
CA VAL A 8 27.19 -13.05 0.19
C VAL A 8 26.16 -12.05 -0.30
N LEU A 9 26.62 -10.93 -0.85
CA LEU A 9 25.77 -9.91 -1.45
C LEU A 9 25.62 -10.22 -2.95
N ASP A 10 24.40 -10.08 -3.47
CA ASP A 10 24.16 -10.20 -4.90
C ASP A 10 24.85 -9.08 -5.69
N GLU A 11 25.29 -9.42 -6.89
CA GLU A 11 26.07 -8.51 -7.74
C GLU A 11 25.27 -7.25 -8.12
N ALA A 12 23.95 -7.37 -8.23
CA ALA A 12 23.05 -6.27 -8.53
C ALA A 12 22.93 -5.23 -7.40
N GLU A 13 23.03 -5.66 -6.14
CA GLU A 13 22.89 -4.78 -4.97
C GLU A 13 24.22 -4.18 -4.52
N ARG A 14 25.34 -4.70 -5.05
CA ARG A 14 26.69 -4.25 -4.73
C ARG A 14 26.93 -2.75 -4.98
N PRO A 15 26.55 -2.14 -6.11
CA PRO A 15 26.81 -0.72 -6.36
C PRO A 15 26.15 0.18 -5.31
N LYS A 16 24.92 -0.18 -4.91
CA LYS A 16 24.17 0.54 -3.89
C LYS A 16 24.83 0.39 -2.52
N ALA A 17 25.29 -0.80 -2.16
CA ALA A 17 26.00 -1.01 -0.90
C ALA A 17 27.32 -0.22 -0.87
N GLU A 18 28.11 -0.22 -1.94
CA GLU A 18 29.35 0.56 -2.05
C GLU A 18 29.09 2.08 -1.92
N GLN A 19 28.04 2.58 -2.56
CA GLN A 19 27.62 3.98 -2.42
C GLN A 19 27.28 4.35 -0.97
N ILE A 20 26.59 3.45 -0.25
CA ILE A 20 26.27 3.67 1.17
C ILE A 20 27.55 3.68 2.01
N LEU A 21 28.51 2.78 1.75
CA LEU A 21 29.80 2.77 2.45
C LEU A 21 30.53 4.12 2.27
N GLU A 22 30.57 4.64 1.05
CA GLU A 22 31.23 5.92 0.74
C GLU A 22 30.57 7.10 1.47
N GLN A 23 29.24 7.17 1.50
CA GLN A 23 28.51 8.27 2.14
C GLN A 23 28.52 8.23 3.67
N THR A 24 28.61 7.04 4.25
CA THR A 24 28.51 6.84 5.72
C THR A 24 29.86 6.69 6.40
N GLY A 25 30.92 6.44 5.63
CA GLY A 25 32.26 6.13 6.17
C GLY A 25 32.39 4.73 6.77
N ILE A 26 31.42 3.84 6.51
CA ILE A 26 31.49 2.44 6.93
C ILE A 26 32.57 1.72 6.14
N LYS A 27 33.43 0.97 6.84
CA LYS A 27 34.64 0.39 6.23
C LYS A 27 34.43 -0.99 5.61
N THR A 28 33.39 -1.72 6.01
CA THR A 28 33.16 -3.10 5.56
C THR A 28 31.67 -3.42 5.41
N PHE A 29 31.35 -4.34 4.50
CA PHE A 29 29.98 -4.83 4.34
C PHE A 29 29.45 -5.56 5.58
N SER A 30 30.31 -6.26 6.33
CA SER A 30 29.91 -6.92 7.57
C SER A 30 29.45 -5.91 8.63
N GLN A 31 30.13 -4.76 8.73
CA GLN A 31 29.73 -3.68 9.60
C GLN A 31 28.40 -3.05 9.13
N LEU A 32 28.27 -2.79 7.83
CA LEU A 32 27.02 -2.29 7.25
C LEU A 32 25.83 -3.22 7.59
N PHE A 33 26.00 -4.52 7.37
CA PHE A 33 24.97 -5.52 7.65
C PHE A 33 24.62 -5.59 9.14
N SER A 34 25.62 -5.51 10.03
CA SER A 34 25.39 -5.48 11.47
C SER A 34 24.55 -4.26 11.88
N ILE A 35 24.82 -3.10 11.30
CA ILE A 35 24.06 -1.87 11.54
C ILE A 35 22.62 -2.02 11.03
N PHE A 36 22.42 -2.64 9.87
CA PHE A 36 21.07 -2.90 9.35
C PHE A 36 20.28 -3.85 10.24
N LEU A 37 20.91 -4.92 10.74
CA LEU A 37 20.24 -5.84 11.66
C LEU A 37 19.81 -5.16 12.95
N VAL A 38 20.70 -4.36 13.56
CA VAL A 38 20.40 -3.66 14.83
C VAL A 38 19.31 -2.61 14.66
N ASN A 39 19.36 -1.83 13.58
CA ASN A 39 18.42 -0.71 13.41
C ASN A 39 17.10 -1.09 12.73
N TYR A 40 17.10 -2.13 11.90
CA TYR A 40 15.95 -2.47 11.04
C TYR A 40 15.49 -3.93 11.15
N GLY A 41 16.18 -4.79 11.91
CA GLY A 41 15.84 -6.21 12.03
C GLY A 41 14.42 -6.45 12.53
N ASP A 42 14.01 -5.77 13.61
CA ASP A 42 12.67 -5.93 14.18
C ASP A 42 11.58 -5.41 13.22
N HIS A 43 11.85 -4.29 12.54
CA HIS A 43 10.96 -3.74 11.53
C HIS A 43 10.76 -4.72 10.36
N LEU A 44 11.83 -5.38 9.93
CA LEU A 44 11.78 -6.40 8.88
C LEU A 44 10.90 -7.59 9.30
N VAL A 45 11.08 -8.08 10.53
CA VAL A 45 10.25 -9.18 11.07
C VAL A 45 8.78 -8.78 11.10
N GLY A 46 8.47 -7.56 11.55
CA GLY A 46 7.12 -7.02 11.53
C GLY A 46 6.52 -6.97 10.13
N ALA A 47 7.24 -6.38 9.17
CA ALA A 47 6.78 -6.23 7.79
C ALA A 47 6.50 -7.59 7.11
N LEU A 48 7.38 -8.57 7.31
CA LEU A 48 7.24 -9.89 6.68
C LEU A 48 6.11 -10.72 7.30
N LYS A 49 5.98 -10.69 8.63
CA LYS A 49 4.92 -11.45 9.34
C LYS A 49 3.56 -10.80 9.21
N ALA A 50 3.50 -9.48 9.02
CA ALA A 50 2.28 -8.73 8.85
C ALA A 50 1.77 -8.72 7.41
N THR A 51 2.17 -9.64 6.53
CA THR A 51 1.54 -9.83 5.22
C THR A 51 0.27 -10.68 5.41
N PRO A 52 -0.92 -10.09 5.60
CA PRO A 52 -2.13 -10.86 5.79
C PRO A 52 -2.67 -11.08 4.38
N CYS A 53 -2.75 -12.33 3.93
CA CYS A 53 -3.62 -12.62 2.80
C CYS A 53 -5.03 -12.19 3.24
N ALA A 54 -5.51 -11.05 2.73
CA ALA A 54 -6.85 -10.60 3.02
C ALA A 54 -7.80 -11.69 2.50
N PRO A 55 -8.71 -12.24 3.32
CA PRO A 55 -9.74 -13.12 2.78
C PRO A 55 -10.49 -12.35 1.69
N PRO A 56 -10.77 -12.97 0.54
CA PRO A 56 -11.51 -12.32 -0.52
C PRO A 56 -12.85 -11.79 0.03
N PRO A 57 -13.33 -10.63 -0.44
CA PRO A 57 -14.61 -10.11 0.01
C PRO A 57 -15.72 -11.15 -0.23
N PRO A 58 -16.72 -11.25 0.66
CA PRO A 58 -17.82 -12.17 0.48
C PRO A 58 -18.48 -11.91 -0.88
N VAL A 59 -18.58 -12.96 -1.70
CA VAL A 59 -19.25 -12.90 -3.00
C VAL A 59 -20.71 -12.53 -2.76
N VAL A 60 -21.10 -11.30 -3.10
CA VAL A 60 -22.50 -10.89 -3.12
C VAL A 60 -23.15 -11.58 -4.30
N MET A 61 -23.87 -12.68 -4.06
CA MET A 61 -24.72 -13.27 -5.09
C MET A 61 -25.84 -12.29 -5.43
N PRO A 62 -26.08 -11.96 -6.72
CA PRO A 62 -27.22 -11.16 -7.09
C PRO A 62 -28.50 -11.98 -6.85
N SER A 63 -29.26 -11.59 -5.81
CA SER A 63 -30.62 -12.04 -5.62
C SER A 63 -31.46 -11.51 -6.79
N THR A 64 -31.72 -12.36 -7.79
CA THR A 64 -32.77 -12.10 -8.78
C THR A 64 -34.11 -12.29 -8.10
N SER A 65 -34.69 -11.20 -7.59
CA SER A 65 -36.11 -11.12 -7.26
C SER A 65 -36.93 -11.15 -8.55
N PRO A 66 -37.98 -11.99 -8.65
CA PRO A 66 -38.77 -12.11 -9.86
C PRO A 66 -39.65 -10.86 -10.08
N THR A 67 -39.46 -10.27 -11.24
CA THR A 67 -40.38 -9.49 -12.09
C THR A 67 -41.83 -9.34 -11.62
N GLU A 68 -42.24 -8.12 -11.25
CA GLU A 68 -43.57 -7.59 -11.59
C GLU A 68 -43.48 -6.07 -11.94
N LEU A 69 -43.88 -5.75 -13.17
CA LEU A 69 -44.17 -4.41 -13.73
C LEU A 69 -45.61 -3.97 -13.37
N PRO A 70 -46.10 -2.75 -13.71
CA PRO A 70 -45.57 -1.41 -13.52
C PRO A 70 -46.60 -0.47 -12.81
N THR A 71 -46.16 0.51 -12.02
CA THR A 71 -47.04 1.55 -11.45
C THR A 71 -47.33 2.65 -12.48
N ILE A 72 -48.60 2.88 -12.79
CA ILE A 72 -49.06 4.04 -13.55
C ILE A 72 -49.31 5.16 -12.55
N GLN A 73 -48.48 6.21 -12.54
CA GLN A 73 -48.82 7.45 -11.85
C GLN A 73 -48.63 8.65 -12.81
N PRO A 74 -49.67 9.46 -13.05
CA PRO A 74 -49.68 10.48 -14.09
C PRO A 74 -48.74 11.64 -13.73
N SER A 75 -47.90 11.99 -14.70
CA SER A 75 -46.97 13.11 -14.67
C SER A 75 -47.72 14.44 -14.73
N GLN A 76 -47.68 15.23 -13.65
CA GLN A 76 -47.98 16.66 -13.70
C GLN A 76 -47.09 17.44 -12.71
N ALA A 77 -46.14 18.19 -13.28
CA ALA A 77 -45.87 19.61 -13.02
C ALA A 77 -44.38 19.94 -13.18
N VAL A 78 -43.98 20.29 -14.40
CA VAL A 78 -42.76 21.08 -14.62
C VAL A 78 -43.02 22.49 -14.07
N ARG A 79 -42.31 22.92 -13.02
CA ARG A 79 -42.18 24.36 -12.69
C ARG A 79 -40.85 24.69 -11.99
N GLN A 80 -39.89 25.10 -12.82
CA GLN A 80 -38.97 26.24 -12.68
C GLN A 80 -37.93 26.23 -11.54
N LYS A 81 -36.66 25.99 -11.91
CA LYS A 81 -35.48 26.44 -11.14
C LYS A 81 -35.36 27.97 -11.26
N PRO A 82 -35.38 28.74 -10.16
CA PRO A 82 -34.99 30.15 -10.20
C PRO A 82 -33.47 30.29 -10.31
N PHE A 83 -33.02 31.03 -11.31
CA PHE A 83 -31.64 31.45 -11.53
C PHE A 83 -31.26 32.54 -10.50
N LYS A 84 -30.08 32.47 -9.88
CA LYS A 84 -29.54 33.51 -8.99
C LYS A 84 -28.28 34.12 -9.61
N PRO A 85 -28.30 35.38 -10.09
CA PRO A 85 -27.08 36.14 -10.32
C PRO A 85 -26.61 36.76 -8.99
N MET A 86 -25.34 36.56 -8.62
CA MET A 86 -24.76 37.20 -7.43
C MET A 86 -24.51 38.69 -7.69
N ALA A 87 -24.90 39.51 -6.72
CA ALA A 87 -24.80 40.96 -6.77
C ALA A 87 -23.40 41.47 -6.41
N GLY A 88 -22.98 42.55 -7.08
CA GLY A 88 -22.17 43.63 -6.50
C GLY A 88 -20.67 43.59 -6.78
N LEU A 89 -20.22 44.40 -7.73
CA LEU A 89 -19.49 45.65 -7.43
C LEU A 89 -19.68 46.66 -8.57
#